data_AF-A0A2E0UJ91-F1
#
_entry.id   AF-A0A2E0UJ91-F1
#
_cell.length_a   1.000
_cell.length_b   1.000
_cell.length_c   1.000
_cell.angle_alpha   90.00
_cell.angle_beta   90.00
_cell.angle_gamma   90.00
#
_symmetry.space_group_name_H-M   'P 1'
#
loop_
_entity.id
_entity.type
_entity.pdbx_description
1 polymer ?
#
loop_
_entity_poly.entity_id
_entity_poly.type
_entity_poly.pdbx_seq_one_letter_code
_entity_poly.pdbx_strand_id
1 'polypeptide(L)'
;VVIPDETKRLALPANWKLLDIKIKKRAPSGRVLELALYLGTPGKFETLELRSDKIRWVIRQPNKEDILRSTLFDLDISRDSKKWISKVTFSGGGSGHGVGMCQWGAIERARQGHAHESILKAYFPGTAIKTLYNN
;
A
#
# COMPACT_ATOMS: atom_id res chain seq x y z
N VAL A 1 8.20 7.07 -7.84
CA VAL A 1 8.82 7.48 -6.56
C VAL A 1 10.33 7.55 -6.79
N VAL A 2 11.02 8.63 -6.43
CA VAL A 2 12.50 8.60 -6.39
C VAL A 2 12.84 7.86 -5.10
N ILE A 3 13.64 6.80 -5.18
CA ILE A 3 14.02 6.01 -4.01
C ILE A 3 14.88 6.92 -3.12
N PRO A 4 14.38 7.37 -1.95
CA PRO A 4 15.23 7.99 -0.94
C PRO A 4 16.19 6.91 -0.43
N ASP A 5 17.37 7.28 0.05
CA ASP A 5 18.33 6.33 0.65
C ASP A 5 17.64 5.42 1.68
N GLU A 6 17.25 4.21 1.24
CA GLU A 6 16.36 3.32 2.00
C GLU A 6 17.06 2.83 3.28
N THR A 7 18.40 2.89 3.30
CA THR A 7 19.25 2.44 4.39
C THR A 7 18.97 3.19 5.68
N LYS A 8 18.89 4.52 5.61
CA LYS A 8 18.63 5.37 6.79
C LYS A 8 17.26 5.13 7.41
N ARG A 9 16.27 4.72 6.61
CA ARG A 9 14.86 4.61 7.05
C ARG A 9 14.48 3.22 7.53
N LEU A 10 15.11 2.19 6.98
CA LEU A 10 14.93 0.80 7.39
C LEU A 10 15.84 0.41 8.55
N ALA A 11 16.57 1.36 9.14
CA ALA A 11 17.63 1.12 10.12
C ALA A 11 18.67 0.09 9.63
N LEU A 12 18.89 0.04 8.31
CA LEU A 12 19.88 -0.85 7.72
C LEU A 12 21.25 -0.20 7.79
N PRO A 13 22.33 -1.01 7.85
CA PRO A 13 23.68 -0.46 7.75
C PRO A 13 23.84 0.37 6.47
N ALA A 14 24.52 1.51 6.56
CA ALA A 14 24.59 2.51 5.49
C ALA A 14 25.14 2.00 4.13
N ASN A 15 25.81 0.85 4.11
CA ASN A 15 26.36 0.24 2.91
C ASN A 15 25.41 -0.75 2.21
N TRP A 16 24.26 -1.07 2.80
CA TRP A 16 23.30 -2.00 2.22
C TRP A 16 22.57 -1.36 1.04
N LYS A 17 22.28 -2.16 0.02
CA LYS A 17 21.57 -1.69 -1.17
C LYS A 17 20.30 -2.50 -1.40
N LEU A 18 19.29 -1.87 -1.97
CA LEU A 18 18.15 -2.56 -2.57
C LEU A 18 18.62 -3.27 -3.84
N LEU A 19 18.57 -4.60 -3.82
CA LEU A 19 19.01 -5.47 -4.90
C LEU A 19 17.84 -5.80 -5.83
N ASP A 20 16.69 -6.08 -5.22
CA ASP A 20 15.45 -6.40 -5.92
C ASP A 20 14.22 -6.12 -5.06
N ILE A 21 13.07 -5.99 -5.71
CA ILE A 21 11.76 -5.82 -5.05
C ILE A 21 10.74 -6.69 -5.78
N LYS A 22 9.97 -7.50 -5.05
CA LYS A 22 8.97 -8.39 -5.65
C LYS A 22 7.65 -8.34 -4.90
N ILE A 23 6.58 -8.18 -5.67
CA ILE A 23 5.22 -8.48 -5.18
C ILE A 23 5.10 -10.01 -5.11
N LYS A 24 4.84 -10.52 -3.91
CA LYS A 24 4.70 -11.95 -3.65
C LYS A 24 3.26 -12.41 -3.73
N LYS A 25 2.32 -11.56 -3.31
CA LYS A 25 0.90 -11.88 -3.26
C LYS A 25 0.02 -10.66 -3.45
N ARG A 26 -1.09 -10.84 -4.18
CA ARG A 26 -2.18 -9.87 -4.32
C ARG A 26 -3.48 -10.44 -3.77
N ALA A 27 -4.34 -9.56 -3.26
CA ALA A 27 -5.73 -9.86 -2.97
C ALA A 27 -6.55 -9.87 -4.28
N PRO A 28 -7.77 -10.45 -4.29
CA PRO A 28 -8.69 -10.33 -5.42
C PRO A 28 -8.99 -8.89 -5.83
N SER A 29 -8.91 -7.94 -4.89
CA SER A 29 -9.04 -6.50 -5.16
C SER A 29 -7.84 -5.88 -5.92
N GLY A 30 -6.82 -6.66 -6.26
CA GLY A 30 -5.58 -6.19 -6.88
C GLY A 30 -4.56 -5.62 -5.89
N ARG A 31 -4.95 -5.33 -4.65
CA ARG A 31 -4.06 -4.82 -3.61
C ARG A 31 -2.94 -5.80 -3.28
N VAL A 32 -1.71 -5.29 -3.17
CA VAL A 32 -0.55 -6.05 -2.71
C VAL A 32 -0.74 -6.43 -1.24
N LEU A 33 -0.68 -7.73 -0.96
CA LEU A 33 -0.72 -8.28 0.40
C LEU A 33 0.68 -8.54 0.94
N GLU A 34 1.61 -8.92 0.07
CA GLU A 34 2.97 -9.31 0.45
C GLU A 34 3.97 -8.72 -0.55
N LEU A 35 4.95 -8.00 -0.03
CA LEU A 35 6.02 -7.34 -0.76
C LEU A 35 7.35 -7.74 -0.13
N ALA A 36 8.27 -8.23 -0.94
CA ALA A 36 9.61 -8.60 -0.50
C ALA A 36 10.64 -7.59 -1.02
N LEU A 37 11.47 -7.06 -0.11
CA LEU A 37 12.65 -6.27 -0.44
C LEU A 37 13.89 -7.14 -0.25
N TYR A 38 14.68 -7.32 -1.30
CA TYR A 38 15.94 -8.04 -1.26
C TYR A 38 17.07 -7.04 -1.07
N LEU A 39 17.79 -7.16 0.04
CA LEU A 39 18.77 -6.18 0.49
C LEU A 39 20.11 -6.85 0.71
N GLY A 40 21.20 -6.11 0.56
CA GLY A 40 22.50 -6.66 0.95
C GLY A 40 23.72 -5.84 0.55
N THR A 41 24.87 -6.42 0.87
CA THR A 41 26.22 -5.99 0.52
C THR A 41 26.94 -7.17 -0.14
N PRO A 42 28.12 -6.98 -0.75
CA PRO A 42 28.97 -8.12 -1.07
C PRO A 42 29.16 -9.01 0.18
N GLY A 43 28.84 -10.30 0.07
CA GLY A 43 28.99 -11.29 1.15
C GLY A 43 27.87 -11.35 2.20
N LYS A 44 26.86 -10.47 2.19
CA LYS A 44 25.73 -10.53 3.14
C LYS A 44 24.42 -10.10 2.49
N PHE A 45 23.36 -10.86 2.72
CA PHE A 45 22.04 -10.65 2.13
C PHE A 45 20.93 -10.85 3.16
N GLU A 46 19.84 -10.11 3.02
CA GLU A 46 18.63 -10.27 3.82
C GLU A 46 17.39 -9.99 2.96
N THR A 47 16.26 -10.55 3.39
CA THR A 47 14.96 -10.28 2.77
C THR A 47 14.04 -9.67 3.81
N LEU A 48 13.54 -8.46 3.55
CA LEU A 48 12.51 -7.84 4.36
C LEU A 48 11.13 -8.14 3.75
N GLU A 49 10.35 -8.96 4.46
CA GLU A 49 8.95 -9.22 4.09
C GLU A 49 8.00 -8.20 4.73
N LEU A 50 7.28 -7.49 3.89
CA LEU A 50 6.27 -6.52 4.27
C LEU A 50 4.89 -7.08 3.94
N ARG A 51 3.98 -7.03 4.93
CA ARG A 51 2.62 -7.54 4.80
C ARG A 51 1.58 -6.45 4.98
N SER A 52 0.55 -6.48 4.14
CA SER A 52 -0.65 -5.65 4.23
C SER A 52 -0.32 -4.16 4.42
N ASP A 53 -0.93 -3.50 5.42
CA ASP A 53 -0.79 -2.06 5.64
C ASP A 53 0.65 -1.63 5.97
N LYS A 54 1.48 -2.52 6.53
CA LYS A 54 2.91 -2.26 6.81
C LYS A 54 3.67 -1.82 5.56
N ILE A 55 3.26 -2.28 4.37
CA ILE A 55 3.81 -1.83 3.09
C ILE A 55 3.70 -0.32 2.94
N ARG A 56 2.55 0.27 3.31
CA ARG A 56 2.32 1.71 3.18
C ARG A 56 3.14 2.54 4.16
N TRP A 57 3.44 1.99 5.33
CA TRP A 57 4.26 2.66 6.34
C TRP A 57 5.73 2.68 5.98
N VAL A 58 6.22 1.57 5.43
CA VAL A 58 7.62 1.36 5.07
C VAL A 58 7.95 2.01 3.72
N ILE A 59 7.12 1.78 2.71
CA ILE A 59 7.26 2.46 1.43
C ILE A 59 6.53 3.81 1.54
N ARG A 60 7.24 4.92 1.37
CA ARG A 60 6.68 6.27 1.49
C ARG A 60 6.72 7.04 0.18
N GLN A 61 5.88 8.07 0.08
CA GLN A 61 5.89 8.96 -1.09
C GLN A 61 7.18 9.79 -1.09
N PRO A 62 7.78 10.07 -2.27
CA PRO A 62 8.94 10.94 -2.35
C PRO A 62 8.48 12.36 -1.99
N ASN A 63 9.32 13.09 -1.25
CA ASN A 63 9.11 14.50 -0.89
C ASN A 63 7.91 14.79 0.03
N LYS A 64 7.31 13.75 0.62
CA LYS A 64 6.35 13.87 1.72
C LYS A 64 6.69 12.82 2.76
N GLU A 65 6.60 13.15 4.05
CA GLU A 65 6.65 12.13 5.10
C GLU A 65 5.39 11.25 5.09
N ASP A 66 4.50 11.40 4.11
CA ASP A 66 3.27 10.62 3.98
C ASP A 66 3.53 9.17 3.57
N ILE A 67 2.78 8.28 4.22
CA ILE A 67 2.64 6.87 3.81
C ILE A 67 2.10 6.75 2.39
N LEU A 68 2.30 5.60 1.73
CA LEU A 68 1.62 5.34 0.47
C LEU A 68 0.10 5.44 0.64
N ARG A 69 -0.58 6.00 -0.36
CA ARG A 69 -2.05 6.17 -0.33
C ARG A 69 -2.77 4.84 -0.18
N SER A 70 -2.33 3.80 -0.86
CA SER A 70 -2.91 2.45 -0.79
C SER A 70 -1.84 1.38 -1.14
N THR A 71 -2.21 0.11 -1.02
CA THR A 71 -1.42 -1.02 -1.58
C THR A 71 -1.89 -1.45 -2.97
N LEU A 72 -2.78 -0.69 -3.62
CA LEU A 72 -3.22 -0.94 -4.99
C LEU A 72 -2.25 -0.25 -5.96
N PHE A 73 -1.15 -0.93 -6.28
CA PHE A 73 -0.14 -0.47 -7.21
C PHE A 73 0.51 -1.63 -7.97
N ASP A 74 1.14 -1.28 -9.09
CA ASP A 74 2.10 -2.06 -9.84
C ASP A 74 3.52 -1.49 -9.66
N LEU A 75 4.51 -2.33 -9.96
CA LEU A 75 5.93 -2.00 -9.87
C LEU A 75 6.56 -1.94 -11.25
N ASP A 76 7.29 -0.87 -11.50
CA ASP A 76 8.23 -0.76 -12.62
C ASP A 76 9.64 -0.51 -12.07
N ILE A 77 10.61 -1.34 -12.48
CA ILE A 77 11.97 -1.34 -11.94
C ILE A 77 12.94 -1.03 -13.07
N SER A 78 13.55 0.15 -13.00
CA SER A 78 14.63 0.54 -13.90
C SER A 78 15.98 0.14 -13.31
N ARG A 79 16.86 -0.41 -14.15
CA ARG A 79 18.22 -0.81 -13.78
C ARG A 79 19.26 -0.04 -14.60
N ASP A 80 20.40 0.25 -14.00
CA ASP A 80 21.54 0.88 -14.68
C ASP A 80 22.32 -0.11 -15.55
N SER A 81 23.37 0.35 -16.23
CA SER A 81 24.24 -0.47 -17.09
C SER A 81 24.96 -1.60 -16.33
N LYS A 82 25.11 -1.47 -15.01
CA LYS A 82 25.69 -2.47 -14.10
C LYS A 82 24.62 -3.38 -13.48
N LYS A 83 23.37 -3.29 -13.96
CA LYS A 83 22.18 -4.04 -13.51
C LYS A 83 21.72 -3.71 -12.07
N TRP A 84 22.24 -2.64 -11.45
CA TRP A 84 21.73 -2.16 -10.16
C TRP A 84 20.40 -1.45 -10.35
N ILE A 85 19.52 -1.53 -9.35
CA ILE A 85 18.28 -0.74 -9.36
C ILE A 85 18.65 0.75 -9.32
N SER A 86 18.22 1.49 -10.34
CA SER A 86 18.38 2.94 -10.43
C SER A 86 17.10 3.68 -10.05
N LYS A 87 15.93 3.06 -10.27
CA LYS A 87 14.62 3.63 -9.93
C LYS A 87 13.57 2.55 -9.75
N VAL A 88 12.67 2.75 -8.78
CA VAL A 88 11.46 1.94 -8.60
C VAL A 88 10.25 2.88 -8.66
N THR A 89 9.36 2.61 -9.60
CA THR A 89 8.13 3.36 -9.78
C THR A 89 6.95 2.52 -9.29
N PHE A 90 6.22 3.07 -8.33
CA PHE A 90 4.95 2.55 -7.85
C PHE A 90 3.83 3.31 -8.56
N SER A 91 3.05 2.62 -9.38
CA SER A 91 1.95 3.22 -10.18
C SER A 91 0.64 2.56 -9.79
N GLY A 92 -0.36 3.32 -9.38
CA GLY A 92 -1.56 2.75 -8.79
C GLY A 92 -2.59 3.78 -8.36
N GLY A 93 -3.60 3.33 -7.64
CA GLY A 93 -4.76 4.14 -7.29
C GLY A 93 -5.35 3.84 -5.92
N GLY A 94 -6.45 4.52 -5.61
CA GLY A 94 -7.14 4.39 -4.33
C GLY A 94 -6.43 5.09 -3.15
N SER A 95 -7.14 5.16 -2.03
CA SER A 95 -6.67 5.76 -0.79
C SER A 95 -7.24 4.99 0.41
N GLY A 96 -6.41 4.72 1.41
CA GLY A 96 -6.76 3.97 2.60
C GLY A 96 -6.47 2.47 2.52
N HIS A 97 -6.80 1.78 3.60
CA HIS A 97 -6.53 0.35 3.81
C HIS A 97 -7.46 -0.57 3.01
N GLY A 98 -8.59 -0.05 2.52
CA GLY A 98 -9.43 -0.74 1.55
C GLY A 98 -10.39 -1.79 2.09
N VAL A 99 -10.79 -1.66 3.36
CA VAL A 99 -11.74 -2.54 4.05
C VAL A 99 -12.95 -1.72 4.50
N GLY A 100 -14.15 -2.28 4.42
CA GLY A 100 -15.40 -1.63 4.83
C GLY A 100 -15.87 -0.60 3.81
N MET A 101 -16.21 0.60 4.28
CA MET A 101 -16.88 1.61 3.48
C MET A 101 -15.92 2.50 2.70
N CYS A 102 -16.07 2.53 1.37
CA CYS A 102 -15.45 3.54 0.53
C CYS A 102 -16.21 4.86 0.69
N GLN A 103 -15.64 5.84 1.38
CA GLN A 103 -16.29 7.13 1.65
C GLN A 103 -16.75 7.84 0.36
N TRP A 104 -15.90 7.88 -0.67
CA TRP A 104 -16.27 8.46 -1.97
C TRP A 104 -17.41 7.72 -2.65
N GLY A 105 -17.44 6.38 -2.56
CA GLY A 105 -18.53 5.59 -3.10
C GLY A 105 -19.83 5.77 -2.31
N ALA A 106 -19.76 5.95 -0.98
CA ALA A 106 -20.91 6.28 -0.15
C ALA A 106 -21.48 7.66 -0.50
N ILE A 107 -20.62 8.68 -0.69
CA ILE A 107 -21.03 10.01 -1.15
C ILE A 107 -21.75 9.93 -2.50
N GLU A 108 -21.21 9.17 -3.45
CA GLU A 108 -21.82 9.04 -4.77
C GLU A 108 -23.18 8.31 -4.72
N ARG A 109 -23.29 7.24 -3.94
CA ARG A 109 -24.59 6.58 -3.70
C ARG A 109 -25.61 7.54 -3.07
N ALA A 110 -25.19 8.38 -2.13
CA ALA A 110 -26.06 9.39 -1.53
C ALA A 110 -26.51 10.44 -2.56
N ARG A 111 -25.61 10.89 -3.45
CA ARG A 111 -25.96 11.79 -4.56
C ARG A 111 -26.94 11.17 -5.54
N GLN A 112 -26.90 9.85 -5.70
CA GLN A 112 -27.87 9.08 -6.50
C GLN A 112 -29.18 8.80 -5.73
N GLY A 113 -29.36 9.35 -4.52
CA GLY A 113 -30.60 9.24 -3.75
C GLY A 113 -30.72 7.98 -2.88
N HIS A 114 -29.64 7.19 -2.72
CA HIS A 114 -29.69 6.02 -1.86
C HIS A 114 -29.79 6.43 -0.39
N ALA A 115 -30.73 5.84 0.35
CA ALA A 115 -30.83 6.02 1.79
C ALA A 115 -29.61 5.42 2.52
N HIS A 116 -29.26 5.99 3.68
CA HIS A 116 -28.07 5.60 4.44
C HIS A 116 -28.04 4.11 4.80
N GLU A 117 -29.20 3.50 5.06
CA GLU A 117 -29.35 2.07 5.34
C GLU A 117 -28.92 1.21 4.14
N SER A 118 -29.31 1.63 2.93
CA SER A 118 -28.93 0.96 1.68
C SER A 118 -27.44 1.11 1.39
N ILE A 119 -26.87 2.28 1.69
CA ILE A 119 -25.43 2.54 1.56
C ILE A 119 -24.65 1.64 2.52
N LEU A 120 -25.01 1.61 3.80
CA LEU A 120 -24.34 0.79 4.81
C LEU A 120 -24.45 -0.70 4.46
N LYS A 121 -25.63 -1.18 4.04
CA LYS A 121 -25.83 -2.58 3.64
C LYS A 121 -24.96 -2.98 2.45
N ALA A 122 -24.65 -2.06 1.53
CA ALA A 122 -23.76 -2.33 0.40
C ALA A 122 -22.29 -2.54 0.83
N TYR A 123 -21.85 -1.93 1.93
CA TYR A 123 -20.47 -2.04 2.42
C TYR A 123 -20.32 -3.03 3.59
N PHE A 124 -21.39 -3.30 4.33
CA PHE A 124 -21.43 -4.16 5.50
C PHE A 124 -22.59 -5.16 5.37
N PRO A 125 -22.51 -6.13 4.45
CA PRO A 125 -23.57 -7.10 4.23
C PRO A 125 -23.83 -7.92 5.51
N GLY A 126 -25.11 -8.17 5.80
CA GLY A 126 -25.53 -8.91 6.99
C GLY A 126 -25.57 -8.09 8.29
N THR A 127 -25.28 -6.79 8.24
CA THR A 127 -25.47 -5.91 9.41
C THR A 127 -26.88 -5.32 9.48
N ALA A 128 -27.26 -4.86 10.66
CA ALA A 128 -28.52 -4.17 10.93
C ALA A 128 -28.25 -2.88 11.72
N ILE A 129 -29.08 -1.87 11.49
CA ILE A 129 -29.04 -0.61 12.24
C ILE A 129 -29.89 -0.77 13.49
N LYS A 130 -29.38 -0.33 14.63
CA LYS A 130 -30.07 -0.40 15.93
C LYS A 130 -30.02 0.96 16.62
N THR A 131 -31.18 1.44 17.05
CA THR A 131 -31.29 2.59 17.95
C THR A 131 -30.86 2.15 19.35
N LEU A 132 -29.84 2.80 19.91
CA LEU A 132 -29.33 2.48 21.25
C LEU A 132 -30.02 3.29 22.36
N TYR A 133 -30.53 4.47 22.01
CA TYR A 133 -31.24 5.35 22.94
C TYR A 133 -32.46 5.92 22.21
N ASN A 134 -33.62 5.88 22.86
CA ASN A 134 -34.79 6.61 22.41
C ASN A 134 -34.77 7.97 23.11
N ASN A 135 -34.92 9.05 22.34
CA ASN A 135 -35.12 10.39 22.88
C ASN A 135 -36.48 10.51 23.59
#